data_AF-A0A1G1E0G0-F1
#
_entry.id   AF-A0A1G1E0G0-F1
#
_cell.length_a   1.000
_cell.length_b   1.000
_cell.length_c   1.000
_cell.angle_alpha   90.00
_cell.angle_beta   90.00
_cell.angle_gamma   90.00
#
_symmetry.space_group_name_H-M   'P 1'
#
loop_
_entity.id
_entity.type
_entity.pdbx_description
1 polymer ?
#
loop_
_entity_poly.entity_id
_entity_poly.type
_entity_poly.pdbx_seq_one_letter_code
_entity_poly.pdbx_strand_id
1 'polypeptide(L)'
;MRLPKEMVDYLAKALAERLTKEGFIAIKGPQDEVEGRIKHVIMEDLLVEDRLNEEVKELLREYASEIDKREVDYSRMFNLIKSKLVKERGLIL
;
A
#
# COMPACT_ATOMS: atom_id res chain seq x y z
N MET A 1 0.94 5.15 4.11
CA MET A 1 1.61 5.31 5.43
C MET A 1 2.81 4.38 5.45
N ARG A 2 3.98 4.78 5.97
CA ARG A 2 5.12 3.85 6.01
C ARG A 2 4.97 2.91 7.20
N LEU A 3 4.61 1.65 6.96
CA LEU A 3 4.71 0.62 7.99
C LEU A 3 6.20 0.33 8.24
N PRO A 4 6.68 0.35 9.51
CA PRO A 4 8.03 -0.07 9.84
C PRO A 4 8.28 -1.51 9.38
N LYS A 5 9.50 -1.81 8.91
CA LYS A 5 9.86 -3.18 8.47
C LYS A 5 9.61 -4.21 9.57
N GLU A 6 9.91 -3.85 10.82
CA GLU A 6 9.68 -4.70 12.00
C GLU A 6 8.19 -5.01 12.21
N MET A 7 7.30 -4.06 11.87
CA MET A 7 5.86 -4.27 11.96
C MET A 7 5.36 -5.19 10.84
N VAL A 8 5.92 -5.06 9.64
CA VAL A 8 5.63 -5.98 8.52
C VAL A 8 6.08 -7.41 8.86
N ASP A 9 7.26 -7.55 9.49
CA ASP A 9 7.78 -8.84 9.93
C ASP A 9 6.88 -9.48 11.00
N TYR A 10 6.46 -8.70 11.98
CA TYR A 10 5.52 -9.15 13.00
C TYR A 10 4.17 -9.58 12.39
N LEU A 11 3.62 -8.78 11.46
CA LEU A 11 2.36 -9.08 10.78
C LEU A 11 2.46 -10.35 9.93
N ALA A 12 3.55 -10.52 9.19
CA ALA A 12 3.77 -11.70 8.35
C ALA A 12 3.77 -12.98 9.18
N LYS A 13 4.46 -12.95 10.32
CA LYS A 13 4.50 -14.08 11.27
C LYS A 13 3.13 -14.36 11.89
N ALA A 14 2.46 -13.33 12.41
CA ALA A 14 1.15 -13.47 13.02
C ALA A 14 0.10 -14.00 12.02
N LEU A 15 0.16 -13.57 10.76
CA LEU A 15 -0.70 -14.06 9.69
C LEU A 15 -0.41 -15.52 9.33
N ALA A 16 0.87 -15.90 9.18
CA ALA A 16 1.26 -17.29 8.91
C ALA A 16 0.77 -18.24 10.01
N GLU A 17 0.99 -17.86 11.27
CA GLU A 17 0.53 -18.63 12.44
C GLU A 17 -1.00 -18.75 12.45
N ARG A 18 -1.73 -17.66 12.20
CA ARG A 18 -3.18 -17.65 12.25
C ARG A 18 -3.81 -18.43 11.10
N LEU A 19 -3.30 -18.29 9.88
CA LEU A 19 -3.77 -19.05 8.71
C LEU A 19 -3.57 -20.55 8.89
N THR A 20 -2.46 -20.93 9.53
CA THR A 20 -2.17 -22.34 9.86
C THR A 20 -3.09 -22.85 10.96
N LYS A 21 -3.29 -22.06 12.03
CA LYS A 21 -4.14 -22.42 13.17
C LYS A 21 -5.61 -22.56 12.78
N GLU A 22 -6.11 -21.70 11.90
CA GLU A 22 -7.49 -21.75 11.40
C GLU A 22 -7.67 -22.79 10.28
N GLY A 23 -6.59 -23.47 9.85
CA GLY A 23 -6.64 -24.57 8.89
C GLY A 23 -6.84 -24.14 7.44
N PHE A 24 -6.72 -22.84 7.14
CA PHE A 24 -6.84 -22.32 5.78
C PHE A 24 -5.67 -22.70 4.88
N ILE A 25 -4.48 -22.90 5.47
CA ILE A 25 -3.27 -23.32 4.76
C ILE A 25 -2.65 -24.54 5.44
N ALA A 26 -2.12 -25.45 4.62
CA ALA A 26 -1.29 -26.55 5.09
C ALA A 26 0.16 -26.28 4.65
N ILE A 27 1.01 -25.93 5.62
CA ILE A 27 2.42 -25.67 5.35
C ILE A 27 3.13 -26.99 5.05
N LYS A 28 3.60 -27.15 3.82
CA LYS A 28 4.49 -28.24 3.40
C LYS A 28 5.90 -27.70 3.24
N GLY A 29 6.70 -27.73 4.32
CA GLY A 29 8.07 -27.21 4.33
C GLY A 29 8.37 -26.31 5.52
N PRO A 30 9.46 -25.52 5.46
CA PRO A 30 9.82 -24.55 6.50
C PRO A 30 8.76 -23.44 6.62
N GLN A 31 8.36 -23.12 7.84
CA GLN A 31 7.41 -22.03 8.12
C GLN A 31 7.95 -20.68 7.61
N ASP A 32 9.28 -20.50 7.67
CA ASP A 32 9.99 -19.30 7.23
C ASP A 32 9.73 -18.95 5.74
N GLU A 33 9.48 -19.94 4.87
CA GLU A 33 9.16 -19.66 3.46
C GLU A 33 7.78 -19.02 3.30
N VAL A 34 6.81 -19.43 4.11
CA VAL A 34 5.45 -18.88 4.08
C VAL A 34 5.46 -17.47 4.65
N GLU A 35 6.15 -17.26 5.77
CA GLU A 35 6.35 -15.93 6.35
C GLU A 35 7.06 -14.99 5.35
N GLY A 36 8.10 -15.47 4.68
CA GLY A 36 8.81 -14.72 3.64
C GLY A 36 7.92 -14.33 2.47
N ARG A 37 7.04 -15.22 2.00
CA ARG A 37 6.06 -14.92 0.94
C ARG A 37 5.04 -13.88 1.39
N ILE A 38 4.48 -14.01 2.59
CA ILE A 38 3.53 -13.05 3.14
C ILE A 38 4.18 -11.67 3.28
N LYS A 39 5.40 -11.61 3.81
CA LYS A 39 6.19 -10.37 3.89
C LYS A 39 6.39 -9.74 2.52
N HIS A 40 6.76 -10.54 1.51
CA HIS A 40 6.98 -10.04 0.16
C HIS A 40 5.71 -9.43 -0.42
N VAL A 41 4.56 -10.10 -0.30
CA VAL A 41 3.27 -9.60 -0.77
C VAL A 41 2.88 -8.29 -0.06
N ILE A 42 3.01 -8.21 1.26
CA ILE A 42 2.74 -6.98 2.01
C ILE A 42 3.66 -5.84 1.54
N MET A 43 4.94 -6.13 1.33
CA MET A 43 5.90 -5.14 0.84
C MET A 43 5.60 -4.67 -0.58
N GLU A 44 5.23 -5.57 -1.48
CA GLU A 44 4.82 -5.21 -2.85
C GLU A 44 3.60 -4.29 -2.84
N ASP A 45 2.60 -4.61 -2.04
CA ASP A 45 1.38 -3.80 -1.92
C ASP A 45 1.67 -2.38 -1.39
N LEU A 46 2.49 -2.28 -0.35
CA LEU A 46 2.96 -0.99 0.16
C LEU A 46 3.74 -0.19 -0.88
N LEU A 47 4.55 -0.84 -1.72
CA LEU A 47 5.29 -0.18 -2.79
C LEU A 47 4.36 0.33 -3.89
N VAL A 48 3.27 -0.37 -4.19
CA VAL A 48 2.24 0.10 -5.13
C VAL A 48 1.57 1.35 -4.59
N GLU A 49 1.21 1.39 -3.30
CA GLU A 49 0.66 2.60 -2.67
C GLU A 49 1.67 3.75 -2.71
N ASP A 50 2.95 3.51 -2.41
CA ASP A 50 3.99 4.54 -2.42
C ASP A 50 4.20 5.13 -3.82
N ARG A 51 4.23 4.29 -4.86
CA ARG A 51 4.33 4.76 -6.26
C ARG A 51 3.14 5.60 -6.66
N LEU A 52 1.93 5.14 -6.30
CA LEU A 52 0.70 5.89 -6.53
C LEU A 52 0.74 7.26 -5.85
N ASN A 53 1.20 7.33 -4.59
CA ASN A 53 1.29 8.58 -3.85
C ASN A 53 2.31 9.56 -4.49
N GLU A 54 3.45 9.08 -4.96
CA GLU A 54 4.43 9.93 -5.66
C GLU A 54 3.88 10.45 -7.00
N GLU A 55 3.19 9.61 -7.76
CA GLU A 55 2.55 10.03 -9.02
C GLU A 55 1.46 11.09 -8.81
N VAL A 56 0.65 10.94 -7.75
CA VAL A 56 -0.33 11.98 -7.36
C VAL A 56 0.37 13.30 -7.03
N LYS A 57 1.51 13.26 -6.32
CA LYS A 57 2.29 14.48 -6.00
C LYS A 57 2.88 15.12 -7.25
N GLU A 58 3.40 14.33 -8.18
CA GLU A 58 3.94 14.83 -9.45
C GLU A 58 2.85 15.55 -10.27
N LEU A 59 1.68 14.91 -10.43
CA LEU A 59 0.53 15.54 -11.07
C LEU A 59 0.17 16.85 -10.38
N LEU A 60 0.06 16.87 -9.05
CA LEU A 60 -0.26 18.10 -8.33
C LEU A 60 0.81 19.18 -8.44
N ARG A 61 2.09 18.84 -8.62
CA ARG A 61 3.16 19.82 -8.83
C ARG A 61 2.97 20.57 -10.15
N GLU A 62 2.51 19.88 -11.20
CA GLU A 62 2.20 20.52 -12.49
C GLU A 62 1.07 21.56 -12.34
N TYR A 63 0.08 21.27 -11.49
CA TYR A 63 -1.05 22.18 -11.23
C TYR A 63 -0.85 23.13 -10.03
N ALA A 64 0.30 23.09 -9.35
CA ALA A 64 0.52 23.84 -8.09
C ALA A 64 0.30 25.34 -8.27
N SER A 65 0.71 25.91 -9.41
CA SER A 65 0.53 27.34 -9.71
C SER A 65 -0.93 27.74 -9.96
N GLU A 66 -1.79 26.82 -10.38
CA GLU A 66 -3.23 27.06 -10.54
C GLU A 66 -4.01 26.84 -9.25
N ILE A 67 -3.56 25.88 -8.43
CA ILE A 67 -4.12 25.58 -7.11
C ILE A 67 -3.97 26.79 -6.19
N ASP A 68 -2.79 27.41 -6.19
CA ASP A 68 -2.47 28.59 -5.38
C ASP A 68 -3.28 29.82 -5.80
N LYS A 69 -3.42 30.04 -7.12
CA LYS A 69 -4.24 31.13 -7.68
C LYS A 69 -5.74 31.01 -7.40
N ARG A 70 -6.23 29.79 -7.16
CA ARG A 70 -7.66 29.49 -6.97
C ARG A 70 -8.03 29.16 -5.51
N GLU A 71 -7.10 29.33 -4.57
CA GLU A 71 -7.24 28.99 -3.14
C GLU A 71 -7.78 27.56 -2.92
N VAL A 72 -7.39 26.61 -3.77
CA VAL A 72 -7.93 25.26 -3.69
C VAL A 72 -7.15 24.43 -2.66
N ASP A 73 -7.88 23.69 -1.83
CA ASP A 73 -7.30 22.79 -0.83
C ASP A 73 -6.52 21.64 -1.50
N TYR A 74 -5.20 21.66 -1.33
CA TYR A 74 -4.26 20.65 -1.82
C TYR A 74 -4.61 19.23 -1.33
N SER A 75 -5.02 19.09 -0.08
CA SER A 75 -5.38 17.81 0.53
C SER A 75 -6.63 17.21 -0.12
N ARG A 76 -7.65 18.04 -0.42
CA ARG A 76 -8.82 17.59 -1.19
C ARG A 76 -8.42 17.14 -2.60
N MET A 77 -7.57 17.91 -3.29
CA MET A 77 -7.14 17.57 -4.65
C MET A 77 -6.36 16.25 -4.69
N PHE A 78 -5.47 16.05 -3.71
CA PHE A 78 -4.71 14.81 -3.53
C PHE A 78 -5.63 13.60 -3.40
N ASN A 79 -6.64 13.68 -2.53
CA ASN A 79 -7.58 12.58 -2.31
C ASN A 79 -8.45 12.30 -3.56
N LEU A 80 -8.84 13.34 -4.30
CA LEU A 80 -9.62 13.19 -5.55
C LEU A 80 -8.81 12.50 -6.65
N ILE A 81 -7.57 12.94 -6.89
CA ILE A 81 -6.69 12.35 -7.90
C ILE A 81 -6.30 10.92 -7.49
N LYS A 82 -5.97 10.70 -6.22
CA LYS A 82 -5.68 9.35 -5.69
C LYS A 82 -6.87 8.41 -5.94
N SER A 83 -8.09 8.84 -5.59
CA SER A 83 -9.30 8.04 -5.81
C SER A 83 -9.57 7.74 -7.28
N LYS A 84 -9.26 8.68 -8.18
CA LYS A 84 -9.41 8.50 -9.62
C LYS A 84 -8.41 7.47 -10.16
N LEU A 85 -7.13 7.61 -9.82
CA LEU A 85 -6.07 6.68 -10.23
C LEU A 85 -6.30 5.26 -9.70
N VAL A 86 -6.79 5.13 -8.46
CA VAL A 86 -7.16 3.84 -7.87
C VAL A 86 -8.23 3.13 -8.70
N LYS A 87 -9.28 3.86 -9.10
CA LYS A 87 -10.34 3.33 -9.96
C LYS A 87 -9.85 2.97 -11.36
N GLU A 88 -9.03 3.82 -11.97
CA GLU A 88 -8.49 3.58 -13.32
C GLU A 88 -7.57 2.36 -13.37
N ARG A 89 -6.83 2.09 -12.28
CA ARG A 89 -5.90 0.96 -12.19
C ARG A 89 -6.51 -0.28 -11.53
N GLY A 90 -7.77 -0.22 -11.11
CA GLY A 90 -8.44 -1.32 -10.40
C GLY A 90 -7.76 -1.69 -9.08
N LEU A 91 -7.10 -0.74 -8.43
CA LEU A 91 -6.44 -0.96 -7.13
C LEU A 91 -7.51 -1.00 -6.03
N ILE A 92 -7.26 -1.80 -4.99
CA ILE A 92 -8.07 -1.85 -3.77
C ILE A 92 -7.19 -1.27 -2.66
N LEU A 93 -7.61 -0.15 -2.07
CA LEU A 93 -6.97 0.49 -0.92
C LEU A 93 -7.83 0.32 0.33
#